data_AF-A0A926VJ36-F1
#
_entry.id   AF-A0A926VJ36-F1
#
_cell.length_a   1.000
_cell.length_b   1.000
_cell.length_c   1.000
_cell.angle_alpha   90.00
_cell.angle_beta   90.00
_cell.angle_gamma   90.00
#
_symmetry.space_group_name_H-M   'P 1'
#
loop_
_entity.id
_entity.type
_entity.pdbx_description
1 polymer ?
#
loop_
_entity_poly.entity_id
_entity_poly.type
_entity_poly.pdbx_seq_one_letter_code
_entity_poly.pdbx_strand_id
1 'polypeptide(L)'
;MMNDFSENLICRYTFNAQHLIESHPPKLHNNNKKIVYQIACPPGSVHNGELVFSRWRAMPLSPVSLFPNYETEFEEQKGHFNYEPSNHNSNQVEWYLNFAHSDLFCAYGGGLFAQDEMQVAEHPALGSLREALLSAKIEPLTVENGEPTPVVIRGVERRCAIATNADAEHGRPFGLYGNNFARATADAIRLATKPIDPPTITNIIAMEAPPGGYGYYSYEDIEYVLTTAFTGFSAARIESHLERQEPIVIIHTGFWGCGAYGGNRVLMALLQLLAARLAQINRLVFHTGDTTGSQALATARQILDRDLAIGDSSIQVSDLLTEIYAMKFQWGVSDGN
;
A
#
# COMPACT_ATOMS: atom_id res chain seq x y z
N MET A 1 -24.65 -1.86 -9.21
CA MET A 1 -23.47 -2.63 -8.75
C MET A 1 -22.90 -2.18 -7.39
N MET A 2 -23.24 -1.01 -6.82
CA MET A 2 -22.73 -0.62 -5.47
C MET A 2 -23.33 -1.41 -4.30
N ASN A 3 -24.48 -2.08 -4.46
CA ASN A 3 -25.17 -2.76 -3.36
C ASN A 3 -24.62 -4.16 -3.00
N ASP A 4 -23.70 -4.73 -3.76
CA ASP A 4 -23.27 -6.13 -3.57
C ASP A 4 -22.02 -6.27 -2.68
N PHE A 5 -21.23 -5.21 -2.52
CA PHE A 5 -19.92 -5.31 -1.86
C PHE A 5 -19.98 -5.14 -0.34
N SER A 6 -21.14 -4.83 0.24
CA SER A 6 -21.28 -4.75 1.71
C SER A 6 -21.08 -6.10 2.39
N GLU A 7 -21.25 -7.22 1.68
CA GLU A 7 -21.11 -8.56 2.25
C GLU A 7 -19.66 -8.90 2.60
N ASN A 8 -18.69 -8.33 1.87
CA ASN A 8 -17.27 -8.52 2.13
C ASN A 8 -16.73 -7.57 3.21
N LEU A 9 -17.46 -6.54 3.62
CA LEU A 9 -17.02 -5.66 4.69
C LEU A 9 -17.00 -6.42 6.03
N ILE A 10 -15.83 -6.50 6.66
CA ILE A 10 -15.67 -7.09 8.00
C ILE A 10 -16.09 -6.06 9.05
N CYS A 11 -15.51 -4.87 8.97
CA CYS A 11 -15.81 -3.78 9.87
C CYS A 11 -15.39 -2.43 9.28
N ARG A 12 -16.02 -1.36 9.77
CA ARG A 12 -15.72 0.02 9.40
C ARG A 12 -15.89 0.92 10.61
N TYR A 13 -14.89 1.76 10.88
CA TYR A 13 -14.85 2.67 12.02
C TYR A 13 -14.36 4.04 11.58
N THR A 14 -14.93 5.08 12.18
CA THR A 14 -14.51 6.47 11.98
C THR A 14 -13.96 7.00 13.30
N PHE A 15 -12.79 7.62 13.25
CA PHE A 15 -12.10 8.20 14.40
C PHE A 15 -11.86 9.68 14.15
N ASN A 16 -12.15 10.53 15.14
CA ASN A 16 -11.66 11.90 15.12
C ASN A 16 -10.14 11.90 15.30
N ALA A 17 -9.40 12.57 14.41
CA ALA A 17 -7.94 12.50 14.36
C ALA A 17 -7.27 12.99 15.67
N GLN A 18 -7.70 14.15 16.18
CA GLN A 18 -7.19 14.72 17.43
C GLN A 18 -7.45 13.78 18.60
N HIS A 19 -8.71 13.36 18.78
CA HIS A 19 -9.08 12.49 19.88
C HIS A 19 -8.34 11.14 19.84
N LEU A 20 -8.16 10.58 18.65
CA LEU A 20 -7.44 9.32 18.45
C LEU A 20 -6.01 9.40 19.00
N ILE A 21 -5.29 10.48 18.67
CA ILE A 21 -3.89 10.66 19.07
C ILE A 21 -3.76 10.98 20.56
N GLU A 22 -4.69 11.77 21.12
CA GLU A 22 -4.70 12.09 22.55
C GLU A 22 -5.03 10.87 23.42
N SER A 23 -6.03 10.08 23.02
CA SER A 23 -6.50 8.93 23.80
C SER A 23 -5.61 7.70 23.63
N HIS A 24 -4.99 7.54 22.46
CA HIS A 24 -4.17 6.38 22.10
C HIS A 24 -2.87 6.84 21.42
N PRO A 25 -1.96 7.52 22.13
CA PRO A 25 -0.72 8.00 21.53
C PRO A 25 0.16 6.84 21.02
N PRO A 26 0.93 7.03 19.92
CA PRO A 26 1.77 5.97 19.37
C PRO A 26 2.83 5.50 20.37
N LYS A 27 3.02 4.19 20.50
CA LYS A 27 4.01 3.54 21.37
C LYS A 27 5.35 3.36 20.63
N LEU A 28 6.18 4.40 20.66
CA LEU A 28 7.49 4.38 20.01
C LEU A 28 8.59 3.90 20.96
N HIS A 29 9.22 2.77 20.64
CA HIS A 29 10.31 2.20 21.43
C HIS A 29 11.69 2.68 20.95
N ASN A 30 11.87 2.77 19.63
CA ASN A 30 13.12 3.21 19.03
C ASN A 30 13.33 4.74 19.18
N ASN A 31 14.56 5.14 19.51
CA ASN A 31 14.90 6.55 19.74
C ASN A 31 14.81 7.40 18.46
N ASN A 32 15.17 6.85 17.30
CA ASN A 32 15.09 7.55 16.02
C ASN A 32 13.62 7.76 15.60
N LYS A 33 12.72 6.81 15.86
CA LYS A 33 11.26 7.02 15.69
C LYS A 33 10.72 8.14 16.58
N LYS A 34 11.18 8.24 17.83
CA LYS A 34 10.80 9.35 18.73
C LYS A 34 11.25 10.71 18.19
N ILE A 35 12.45 10.80 17.61
CA ILE A 35 12.95 12.03 16.97
C ILE A 35 12.05 12.41 15.79
N VAL A 36 11.74 11.47 14.91
CA VAL A 36 10.83 11.70 13.78
C VAL A 36 9.48 12.20 14.26
N TYR A 37 8.89 11.54 15.27
CA TYR A 37 7.61 11.95 15.84
C TYR A 37 7.64 13.36 16.43
N GLN A 38 8.71 13.72 17.15
CA GLN A 38 8.87 15.08 17.69
C GLN A 38 8.94 16.16 16.60
N ILE A 39 9.51 15.84 15.44
CA ILE A 39 9.58 16.75 14.29
C ILE A 39 8.20 16.83 13.61
N ALA A 40 7.53 15.70 13.42
CA ALA A 40 6.21 15.63 12.76
C ALA A 40 5.07 16.18 13.62
N CYS A 41 5.16 16.01 14.94
CA CYS A 41 4.13 16.36 15.92
C CYS A 41 4.76 17.07 17.13
N PRO A 42 5.30 18.29 16.96
CA PRO A 42 5.78 19.08 18.09
C PRO A 42 4.65 19.35 19.11
N PRO A 43 4.98 19.64 20.39
CA PRO A 43 3.98 19.94 21.41
C PRO A 43 3.00 21.04 20.96
N GLY A 44 1.70 20.79 21.16
CA GLY A 44 0.63 21.68 20.71
C GLY A 44 0.16 21.46 19.27
N SER A 45 0.68 20.43 18.58
CA SER A 45 0.16 19.99 17.29
C SER A 45 -1.34 19.68 17.36
N VAL A 46 -2.10 20.21 16.39
CA VAL A 46 -3.53 19.94 16.20
C VAL A 46 -3.68 19.07 14.96
N HIS A 47 -4.41 17.96 15.09
CA HIS A 47 -4.73 16.99 14.06
C HIS A 47 -6.18 17.15 13.63
N ASN A 48 -6.40 17.42 12.35
CA ASN A 48 -7.73 17.76 11.84
C ASN A 48 -8.38 16.57 11.14
N GLY A 49 -9.71 16.64 11.02
CA GLY A 49 -10.49 15.69 10.25
C GLY A 49 -10.73 14.34 10.94
N GLU A 50 -11.08 13.37 10.11
CA GLU A 50 -11.44 12.02 10.54
C GLU A 50 -10.58 10.99 9.81
N LEU A 51 -10.16 9.95 10.55
CA LEU A 51 -9.61 8.74 9.97
C LEU A 51 -10.72 7.72 9.84
N VAL A 52 -10.92 7.20 8.63
CA VAL A 52 -11.86 6.10 8.39
C VAL A 52 -11.05 4.83 8.16
N PHE A 53 -11.24 3.83 9.00
CA PHE A 53 -10.67 2.50 8.88
C PHE A 53 -11.74 1.53 8.41
N SER A 54 -11.40 0.66 7.45
CA SER A 54 -12.23 -0.50 7.11
C SER A 54 -11.39 -1.71 6.73
N ARG A 55 -11.92 -2.90 7.01
CA ARG A 55 -11.28 -4.20 6.77
C ARG A 55 -12.22 -5.08 5.94
N TRP A 56 -11.70 -5.78 4.95
CA TRP A 56 -12.50 -6.43 3.91
C TRP A 56 -12.11 -7.89 3.75
N ARG A 57 -13.07 -8.80 3.69
CA ARG A 57 -12.86 -10.20 3.28
C ARG A 57 -12.47 -10.24 1.81
N ALA A 58 -11.71 -11.27 1.44
CA ALA A 58 -11.47 -11.66 0.06
C ALA A 58 -12.76 -11.55 -0.78
N MET A 59 -12.72 -10.75 -1.84
CA MET A 59 -13.80 -10.63 -2.81
C MET A 59 -13.65 -11.73 -3.85
N PRO A 60 -14.75 -12.39 -4.25
CA PRO A 60 -14.67 -13.48 -5.20
C PRO A 60 -14.21 -12.98 -6.58
N LEU A 61 -13.22 -13.66 -7.17
CA LEU A 61 -12.75 -13.39 -8.54
C LEU A 61 -13.70 -13.95 -9.61
N SER A 62 -14.62 -14.85 -9.25
CA SER A 62 -15.66 -15.37 -10.14
C SER A 62 -17.04 -14.90 -9.66
N PRO A 63 -17.94 -14.47 -10.55
CA PRO A 63 -17.87 -14.50 -12.02
C PRO A 63 -17.27 -13.23 -12.65
N VAL A 64 -16.29 -12.59 -11.99
CA VAL A 64 -15.70 -11.35 -12.52
C VAL A 64 -15.07 -11.63 -13.88
N SER A 65 -15.40 -10.78 -14.85
CA SER A 65 -14.84 -10.85 -16.19
C SER A 65 -14.08 -9.57 -16.48
N LEU A 66 -12.99 -9.70 -17.23
CA LEU A 66 -12.30 -8.55 -17.79
C LEU A 66 -13.13 -8.02 -18.96
N PHE A 67 -13.60 -6.77 -18.87
CA PHE A 67 -14.38 -6.13 -19.93
C PHE A 67 -13.48 -5.21 -20.76
N PRO A 68 -13.51 -5.28 -22.10
CA PRO A 68 -12.64 -4.48 -22.97
C PRO A 68 -12.93 -2.97 -22.90
N ASN A 69 -14.13 -2.57 -22.51
CA ASN A 69 -14.57 -1.17 -22.52
C ASN A 69 -14.12 -0.35 -21.31
N TYR A 70 -13.54 -0.98 -20.28
CA TYR A 70 -12.99 -0.28 -19.12
C TYR A 70 -11.47 -0.22 -19.22
N GLU A 71 -10.97 0.94 -19.61
CA GLU A 71 -9.53 1.18 -19.68
C GLU A 71 -9.03 1.80 -18.36
N THR A 72 -8.29 1.02 -17.59
CA THR A 72 -7.42 1.56 -16.54
C THR A 72 -6.18 2.15 -17.19
N GLU A 73 -5.90 3.43 -16.91
CA GLU A 73 -4.65 4.06 -17.30
C GLU A 73 -3.49 3.51 -16.44
N PHE A 74 -2.39 3.14 -17.10
CA PHE A 74 -1.16 2.72 -16.42
C PHE A 74 -0.06 3.75 -16.65
N GLU A 75 0.35 4.39 -15.55
CA GLU A 75 1.37 5.43 -15.52
C GLU A 75 2.62 4.92 -14.80
N GLU A 76 3.79 5.05 -15.44
CA GLU A 76 5.08 4.79 -14.79
C GLU A 76 5.56 6.05 -14.07
N GLN A 77 5.87 5.94 -12.78
CA GLN A 77 6.54 6.97 -12.02
C GLN A 77 7.92 6.48 -11.59
N LYS A 78 8.97 7.24 -11.93
CA LYS A 78 10.33 6.93 -11.48
C LYS A 78 10.52 7.33 -10.02
N GLY A 79 11.25 6.52 -9.27
CA GLY A 79 11.51 6.74 -7.85
C GLY A 79 10.49 6.06 -6.93
N HIS A 80 10.34 6.59 -5.73
CA HIS A 80 9.46 6.08 -4.68
C HIS A 80 8.25 7.00 -4.50
N PHE A 81 7.34 6.66 -3.58
CA PHE A 81 6.17 7.48 -3.29
C PHE A 81 6.55 8.90 -2.90
N ASN A 82 6.09 9.86 -3.69
CA ASN A 82 6.30 11.27 -3.44
C ASN A 82 5.19 11.90 -2.59
N TYR A 83 4.01 11.26 -2.54
CA TYR A 83 2.80 11.75 -1.84
C TYR A 83 2.47 13.21 -2.20
N GLU A 84 2.67 13.58 -3.47
CA GLU A 84 2.35 14.92 -3.92
C GLU A 84 0.86 15.16 -3.73
N PRO A 85 0.45 16.25 -3.05
CA PRO A 85 -0.95 16.48 -2.78
C PRO A 85 -1.73 16.61 -4.10
N SER A 86 -2.73 15.75 -4.27
CA SER A 86 -3.72 15.90 -5.34
C SER A 86 -4.34 17.30 -5.31
N ASN A 87 -4.64 17.84 -6.48
CA ASN A 87 -5.27 19.15 -6.57
C ASN A 87 -6.66 19.09 -5.89
N HIS A 88 -6.83 19.77 -4.74
CA HIS A 88 -7.99 19.65 -3.86
C HIS A 88 -9.34 19.94 -4.53
N ASN A 89 -9.34 20.64 -5.67
CA ASN A 89 -10.54 20.96 -6.46
C ASN A 89 -10.89 19.90 -7.52
N SER A 90 -10.20 18.75 -7.54
CA SER A 90 -10.47 17.68 -8.49
C SER A 90 -11.34 16.58 -7.87
N ASN A 91 -12.12 15.87 -8.68
CA ASN A 91 -12.80 14.63 -8.29
C ASN A 91 -11.83 13.46 -8.04
N GLN A 92 -10.52 13.70 -8.02
CA GLN A 92 -9.52 12.66 -7.83
C GLN A 92 -9.45 12.24 -6.36
N VAL A 93 -9.38 10.92 -6.16
CA VAL A 93 -9.14 10.29 -4.86
C VAL A 93 -7.93 9.38 -5.02
N GLU A 94 -6.81 9.80 -4.43
CA GLU A 94 -5.56 9.06 -4.47
C GLU A 94 -5.43 8.13 -3.26
N TRP A 95 -4.95 6.92 -3.53
CA TRP A 95 -4.64 5.89 -2.55
C TRP A 95 -3.21 5.41 -2.71
N TYR A 96 -2.52 5.18 -1.61
CA TYR A 96 -1.12 4.75 -1.59
C TYR A 96 -1.02 3.39 -0.92
N LEU A 97 -0.36 2.45 -1.60
CA LEU A 97 -0.21 1.11 -1.06
C LEU A 97 0.75 1.09 0.14
N ASN A 98 0.39 0.34 1.16
CA ASN A 98 1.25 -0.07 2.26
C ASN A 98 1.57 -1.55 2.05
N PHE A 99 2.85 -1.88 1.99
CA PHE A 99 3.34 -3.25 1.85
C PHE A 99 3.34 -3.89 3.24
N ALA A 100 2.13 -4.14 3.72
CA ALA A 100 1.84 -4.47 5.11
C ALA A 100 2.32 -5.87 5.48
N HIS A 101 2.53 -6.06 6.78
CA HIS A 101 2.54 -7.37 7.42
C HIS A 101 1.10 -7.80 7.77
N SER A 102 0.88 -9.11 7.99
CA SER A 102 -0.40 -9.70 8.43
C SER A 102 -0.97 -8.99 9.65
N ASP A 103 -0.13 -8.71 10.64
CA ASP A 103 -0.44 -7.85 11.78
C ASP A 103 -0.14 -6.38 11.42
N LEU A 104 -1.18 -5.61 11.07
CA LEU A 104 -1.11 -4.26 10.50
C LEU A 104 -0.30 -3.31 11.39
N PHE A 105 0.77 -2.73 10.83
CA PHE A 105 1.67 -1.80 11.52
C PHE A 105 2.38 -2.41 12.73
N CYS A 106 2.50 -3.73 12.88
CA CYS A 106 3.01 -4.34 14.13
C CYS A 106 4.40 -3.85 14.57
N ALA A 107 5.26 -3.49 13.63
CA ALA A 107 6.64 -3.11 13.87
C ALA A 107 6.89 -1.60 13.93
N TYR A 108 5.84 -0.76 13.82
CA TYR A 108 5.97 0.70 13.63
C TYR A 108 6.83 1.42 14.69
N GLY A 109 6.76 0.97 15.94
CA GLY A 109 7.51 1.54 17.06
C GLY A 109 8.95 1.04 17.17
N GLY A 110 9.33 0.06 16.36
CA GLY A 110 10.63 -0.60 16.33
C GLY A 110 11.71 0.18 15.55
N GLY A 111 12.87 -0.45 15.40
CA GLY A 111 14.02 0.12 14.68
C GLY A 111 14.04 -0.13 13.17
N LEU A 112 13.24 -1.08 12.69
CA LEU A 112 13.11 -1.35 11.26
C LEU A 112 12.44 -0.17 10.55
N PHE A 113 12.86 0.06 9.31
CA PHE A 113 12.40 1.17 8.49
C PHE A 113 12.22 0.71 7.05
N ALA A 114 11.41 -0.33 6.88
CA ALA A 114 10.93 -0.74 5.57
C ALA A 114 9.76 0.14 5.14
N GLN A 115 9.15 -0.18 4.01
CA GLN A 115 8.08 0.64 3.42
C GLN A 115 6.91 0.85 4.39
N ASP A 116 6.50 -0.19 5.13
CA ASP A 116 5.42 -0.11 6.11
C ASP A 116 5.77 0.86 7.25
N GLU A 117 6.87 0.62 7.97
CA GLU A 117 7.22 1.45 9.13
C GLU A 117 7.59 2.89 8.73
N MET A 118 8.09 3.10 7.52
CA MET A 118 8.34 4.44 6.98
C MET A 118 7.02 5.19 6.80
N GLN A 119 6.00 4.56 6.20
CA GLN A 119 4.72 5.20 5.98
C GLN A 119 4.03 5.56 7.31
N VAL A 120 4.10 4.70 8.33
CA VAL A 120 3.60 5.02 9.68
C VAL A 120 4.39 6.17 10.33
N ALA A 121 5.70 6.25 10.10
CA ALA A 121 6.52 7.33 10.63
C ALA A 121 6.20 8.70 10.00
N GLU A 122 5.88 8.73 8.70
CA GLU A 122 5.43 9.94 8.00
C GLU A 122 3.98 10.33 8.31
N HIS A 123 3.17 9.37 8.78
CA HIS A 123 1.75 9.53 9.12
C HIS A 123 1.46 9.10 10.57
N PRO A 124 1.86 9.89 11.58
CA PRO A 124 1.89 9.45 12.98
C PRO A 124 0.55 8.93 13.53
N ALA A 125 -0.58 9.39 12.99
CA ALA A 125 -1.92 8.94 13.35
C ALA A 125 -2.15 7.42 13.11
N LEU A 126 -1.40 6.79 12.20
CA LEU A 126 -1.48 5.35 11.94
C LEU A 126 -1.01 4.52 13.14
N GLY A 127 0.00 5.01 13.88
CA GLY A 127 0.42 4.38 15.13
C GLY A 127 -0.68 4.43 16.18
N SER A 128 -1.35 5.57 16.31
CA SER A 128 -2.49 5.73 17.22
C SER A 128 -3.69 4.88 16.83
N LEU A 129 -3.95 4.76 15.53
CA LEU A 129 -4.99 3.89 15.00
C LEU A 129 -4.77 2.44 15.45
N ARG A 130 -3.54 1.91 15.31
CA ARG A 130 -3.22 0.56 15.80
C ARG A 130 -3.54 0.42 17.29
N GLU A 131 -3.09 1.35 18.12
CA GLU A 131 -3.32 1.29 19.57
C GLU A 131 -4.81 1.36 19.93
N ALA A 132 -5.60 2.15 19.21
CA ALA A 132 -7.05 2.23 19.41
C ALA A 132 -7.77 0.94 18.99
N LEU A 133 -7.39 0.33 17.86
CA LEU A 133 -7.94 -0.95 17.41
C LEU A 133 -7.67 -2.06 18.45
N LEU A 134 -6.43 -2.16 18.94
CA LEU A 134 -6.06 -3.12 19.97
C LEU A 134 -6.82 -2.89 21.29
N SER A 135 -6.94 -1.63 21.73
CA SER A 135 -7.71 -1.25 22.92
C SER A 135 -9.19 -1.64 22.80
N ALA A 136 -9.77 -1.46 21.61
CA ALA A 136 -11.14 -1.81 21.28
C ALA A 136 -11.35 -3.31 20.95
N LYS A 137 -10.30 -4.14 21.00
CA LYS A 137 -10.33 -5.56 20.61
C LYS A 137 -10.79 -5.79 19.16
N ILE A 138 -10.46 -4.86 18.27
CA ILE A 138 -10.63 -4.99 16.84
C ILE A 138 -9.32 -5.52 16.29
N GLU A 139 -9.35 -6.70 15.66
CA GLU A 139 -8.15 -7.36 15.14
C GLU A 139 -7.61 -6.61 13.90
N PRO A 140 -6.41 -6.00 13.98
CA PRO A 140 -5.86 -5.19 12.91
C PRO A 140 -5.10 -6.10 11.93
N LEU A 141 -5.80 -7.03 11.29
CA LEU A 141 -5.19 -8.03 10.43
C LEU A 141 -5.38 -7.70 8.95
N THR A 142 -4.32 -7.84 8.15
CA THR A 142 -4.39 -7.81 6.68
C THR A 142 -4.49 -9.21 6.08
N VAL A 143 -4.30 -10.26 6.89
CA VAL A 143 -4.50 -11.69 6.58
C VAL A 143 -5.07 -12.38 7.80
N GLU A 144 -6.11 -13.20 7.63
CA GLU A 144 -6.76 -13.95 8.71
C GLU A 144 -7.07 -15.36 8.25
N ASN A 145 -6.63 -16.35 9.03
CA ASN A 145 -6.79 -17.78 8.70
C ASN A 145 -6.23 -18.16 7.32
N GLY A 146 -5.18 -17.49 6.85
CA GLY A 146 -4.58 -17.70 5.53
C GLY A 146 -5.30 -17.02 4.37
N GLU A 147 -6.41 -16.31 4.65
CA GLU A 147 -7.18 -15.58 3.65
C GLU A 147 -6.85 -14.08 3.71
N PRO A 148 -6.79 -13.39 2.55
CA PRO A 148 -6.50 -11.98 2.53
C PRO A 148 -7.65 -11.18 3.15
N THR A 149 -7.29 -10.25 4.03
CA THR A 149 -8.23 -9.29 4.61
C THR A 149 -7.75 -7.84 4.50
N PRO A 150 -7.57 -7.30 3.28
CA PRO A 150 -7.01 -5.96 3.08
C PRO A 150 -7.72 -4.89 3.91
N VAL A 151 -6.93 -3.96 4.40
CA VAL A 151 -7.38 -2.80 5.17
C VAL A 151 -7.27 -1.56 4.29
N VAL A 152 -8.26 -0.68 4.32
CA VAL A 152 -8.16 0.64 3.70
C VAL A 152 -8.42 1.72 4.76
N ILE A 153 -7.60 2.77 4.72
CA ILE A 153 -7.59 3.85 5.71
C ILE A 153 -7.65 5.18 4.98
N ARG A 154 -8.63 6.03 5.28
CA ARG A 154 -8.78 7.36 4.66
C ARG A 154 -8.44 8.49 5.61
N GLY A 155 -8.11 9.63 5.03
CA GLY A 155 -8.07 10.90 5.76
C GLY A 155 -6.86 11.06 6.68
N VAL A 156 -5.75 10.38 6.39
CA VAL A 156 -4.59 10.34 7.28
C VAL A 156 -3.67 11.51 6.98
N GLU A 157 -3.39 12.35 7.98
CA GLU A 157 -2.39 13.41 7.83
C GLU A 157 -0.97 12.83 7.67
N ARG A 158 -0.31 13.21 6.57
CA ARG A 158 1.13 13.12 6.41
C ARG A 158 1.77 14.37 6.98
N ARG A 159 2.69 14.19 7.92
CA ARG A 159 3.24 15.28 8.74
C ARG A 159 4.73 15.49 8.62
N CYS A 160 5.43 14.55 8.01
CA CYS A 160 6.83 14.75 7.65
C CYS A 160 7.19 13.96 6.40
N ALA A 161 8.29 14.36 5.78
CA ALA A 161 8.97 13.61 4.75
C ALA A 161 10.35 13.20 5.26
N ILE A 162 10.75 11.95 4.99
CA ILE A 162 12.02 11.40 5.49
C ILE A 162 12.89 10.98 4.31
N ALA A 163 14.04 11.64 4.14
CA ALA A 163 15.00 11.29 3.10
C ALA A 163 15.72 9.98 3.47
N THR A 164 15.47 8.91 2.70
CA THR A 164 16.04 7.58 2.95
C THR A 164 17.25 7.22 2.10
N ASN A 165 17.55 8.02 1.08
CA ASN A 165 18.68 7.81 0.19
C ASN A 165 20.03 7.96 0.91
N ALA A 166 21.06 7.30 0.36
CA ALA A 166 22.42 7.46 0.82
C ALA A 166 22.91 8.91 0.64
N ASP A 167 23.56 9.42 1.67
CA ASP A 167 24.10 10.79 1.74
C ASP A 167 25.15 10.87 2.86
N ALA A 168 26.43 10.76 2.46
CA ALA A 168 27.54 10.75 3.41
C ALA A 168 27.76 12.12 4.07
N GLU A 169 27.49 13.22 3.36
CA GLU A 169 27.66 14.59 3.86
C GLU A 169 26.71 14.90 5.01
N HIS A 170 25.52 14.31 4.99
CA HIS A 170 24.51 14.46 6.05
C HIS A 170 24.46 13.27 7.02
N GLY A 171 25.53 12.47 7.10
CA GLY A 171 25.67 11.42 8.12
C GLY A 171 24.85 10.15 7.89
N ARG A 172 24.34 9.92 6.68
CA ARG A 172 23.61 8.70 6.27
C ARG A 172 24.27 8.02 5.05
N PRO A 173 25.56 7.65 5.10
CA PRO A 173 26.32 7.15 3.93
C PRO A 173 25.73 5.88 3.28
N PHE A 174 24.95 5.10 4.02
CA PHE A 174 24.28 3.89 3.52
C PHE A 174 22.75 4.04 3.40
N GLY A 175 22.27 5.28 3.45
CA GLY A 175 20.85 5.60 3.53
C GLY A 175 20.23 5.24 4.88
N LEU A 176 18.90 5.31 4.94
CA LEU A 176 18.12 5.01 6.14
C LEU A 176 17.16 3.83 5.95
N TYR A 177 17.11 3.18 4.79
CA TYR A 177 16.19 2.07 4.58
C TYR A 177 16.56 0.84 5.44
N GLY A 178 15.55 0.11 5.93
CA GLY A 178 15.72 -1.10 6.72
C GLY A 178 16.46 -0.86 8.03
N ASN A 179 17.41 -1.74 8.36
CA ASN A 179 18.18 -1.67 9.61
C ASN A 179 19.16 -0.47 9.69
N ASN A 180 19.41 0.24 8.59
CA ASN A 180 20.26 1.43 8.61
C ASN A 180 19.62 2.59 9.40
N PHE A 181 18.28 2.68 9.43
CA PHE A 181 17.58 3.66 10.26
C PHE A 181 17.92 3.52 11.74
N ALA A 182 17.87 2.30 12.28
CA ALA A 182 18.18 2.04 13.69
C ALA A 182 19.62 2.40 14.06
N ARG A 183 20.55 2.28 13.10
CA ARG A 183 21.99 2.55 13.27
C ARG A 183 22.35 4.03 13.08
N ALA A 184 21.49 4.80 12.42
CA ALA A 184 21.74 6.21 12.15
C ALA A 184 21.81 7.04 13.44
N THR A 185 22.65 8.07 13.42
CA THR A 185 22.75 9.01 14.53
C THR A 185 21.52 9.89 14.61
N ALA A 186 21.23 10.44 15.80
CA ALA A 186 20.14 11.38 15.99
C ALA A 186 20.23 12.58 15.04
N ASP A 187 21.44 13.11 14.79
CA ASP A 187 21.65 14.23 13.89
C ASP A 187 21.34 13.88 12.44
N ALA A 188 21.73 12.69 11.96
CA ALA A 188 21.38 12.23 10.63
C ALA A 188 19.86 12.12 10.43
N ILE A 189 19.13 11.64 11.46
CA ILE A 189 17.66 11.58 11.43
C ILE A 189 17.04 12.98 11.39
N ARG A 190 17.55 13.92 12.20
CA ARG A 190 17.07 15.31 12.20
C ARG A 190 17.28 15.98 10.84
N LEU A 191 18.45 15.77 10.21
CA LEU A 191 18.76 16.31 8.88
C LEU A 191 17.94 15.64 7.77
N ALA A 192 17.57 14.37 7.93
CA ALA A 192 16.78 13.63 6.96
C ALA A 192 15.28 13.94 7.03
N THR A 193 14.78 14.43 8.18
CA THR A 193 13.34 14.57 8.44
C THR A 193 12.90 16.02 8.30
N LYS A 194 11.96 16.28 7.38
CA LYS A 194 11.37 17.61 7.16
C LYS A 194 9.90 17.60 7.58
N PRO A 195 9.47 18.51 8.47
CA PRO A 195 8.05 18.65 8.77
C PRO A 195 7.28 19.13 7.52
N ILE A 196 6.03 18.72 7.40
CA ILE A 196 5.09 19.16 6.37
C ILE A 196 4.05 20.03 7.05
N ASP A 197 4.03 21.31 6.70
CA ASP A 197 3.12 22.32 7.27
C ASP A 197 2.60 23.25 6.15
N PRO A 198 1.28 23.28 5.88
CA PRO A 198 0.25 22.45 6.51
C PRO A 198 0.41 20.95 6.15
N PRO A 199 -0.01 20.02 7.03
CA PRO A 199 -0.03 18.58 6.72
C PRO A 199 -0.84 18.29 5.45
N THR A 200 -0.40 17.30 4.66
CA THR A 200 -1.18 16.78 3.53
C THR A 200 -2.02 15.58 3.95
N ILE A 201 -3.04 15.23 3.18
CA ILE A 201 -3.92 14.08 3.46
C ILE A 201 -3.63 12.95 2.49
N THR A 202 -3.48 11.74 3.04
CA THR A 202 -3.21 10.52 2.28
C THR A 202 -4.28 9.48 2.62
N ASN A 203 -4.71 8.71 1.62
CA ASN A 203 -5.46 7.47 1.83
C ASN A 203 -4.54 6.27 1.59
N ILE A 204 -4.70 5.22 2.38
CA ILE A 204 -3.79 4.07 2.44
C ILE A 204 -4.56 2.78 2.14
N ILE A 205 -3.97 1.90 1.35
CA ILE A 205 -4.41 0.51 1.19
C ILE A 205 -3.34 -0.36 1.82
N ALA A 206 -3.65 -1.14 2.84
CA ALA A 206 -2.71 -2.04 3.50
C ALA A 206 -3.06 -3.49 3.19
N MET A 207 -2.13 -4.18 2.54
CA MET A 207 -2.28 -5.59 2.17
C MET A 207 -0.92 -6.31 2.15
N GLU A 208 -0.92 -7.55 2.62
CA GLU A 208 0.27 -8.39 2.72
C GLU A 208 0.40 -9.29 1.50
N ALA A 209 1.59 -9.30 0.88
CA ALA A 209 1.93 -10.26 -0.17
C ALA A 209 2.26 -11.63 0.45
N PRO A 210 2.13 -12.75 -0.28
CA PRO A 210 2.52 -14.05 0.27
C PRO A 210 3.99 -14.03 0.72
N PRO A 211 4.30 -14.41 1.98
CA PRO A 211 5.63 -14.26 2.55
C PRO A 211 6.54 -15.41 2.16
N GLY A 212 7.52 -15.13 1.29
CA GLY A 212 8.58 -16.08 0.95
C GLY A 212 8.11 -17.28 0.12
N GLY A 213 9.00 -17.78 -0.71
CA GLY A 213 8.75 -18.94 -1.55
C GLY A 213 10.00 -19.36 -2.30
N TYR A 214 9.97 -20.52 -2.94
CA TYR A 214 11.08 -21.03 -3.73
C TYR A 214 10.58 -21.78 -4.96
N GLY A 215 11.38 -21.79 -6.03
CA GLY A 215 11.00 -22.45 -7.27
C GLY A 215 9.88 -21.71 -7.99
N TYR A 216 8.95 -22.46 -8.57
CA TYR A 216 7.83 -21.92 -9.34
C TYR A 216 6.68 -21.47 -8.43
N TYR A 217 6.00 -20.38 -8.80
CA TYR A 217 4.72 -20.04 -8.21
C TYR A 217 3.70 -21.14 -8.46
N SER A 218 2.95 -21.51 -7.43
CA SER A 218 1.77 -22.37 -7.56
C SER A 218 0.59 -21.59 -8.16
N TYR A 219 -0.47 -22.29 -8.53
CA TYR A 219 -1.69 -21.62 -9.00
C TYR A 219 -2.32 -20.82 -7.86
N GLU A 220 -2.32 -21.41 -6.67
CA GLU A 220 -2.85 -20.86 -5.42
C GLU A 220 -2.09 -19.59 -5.01
N ASP A 221 -0.76 -19.53 -5.20
CA ASP A 221 0.01 -18.31 -4.95
C ASP A 221 -0.43 -17.16 -5.88
N ILE A 222 -0.63 -17.46 -7.18
CA ILE A 222 -1.04 -16.47 -8.18
C ILE A 222 -2.46 -15.97 -7.88
N GLU A 223 -3.37 -16.89 -7.58
CA GLU A 223 -4.75 -16.58 -7.21
C GLU A 223 -4.81 -15.76 -5.92
N TYR A 224 -4.04 -16.12 -4.90
CA TYR A 224 -3.95 -15.37 -3.64
C TYR A 224 -3.50 -13.93 -3.88
N VAL A 225 -2.41 -13.73 -4.65
CA VAL A 225 -1.90 -12.39 -4.96
C VAL A 225 -2.94 -11.56 -5.71
N LEU A 226 -3.58 -12.14 -6.74
CA LEU A 226 -4.61 -11.45 -7.52
C LEU A 226 -5.82 -11.08 -6.65
N THR A 227 -6.32 -12.03 -5.86
CA THR A 227 -7.46 -11.83 -4.96
C THR A 227 -7.19 -10.73 -3.94
N THR A 228 -6.00 -10.72 -3.35
CA THR A 228 -5.58 -9.71 -2.38
C THR A 228 -5.58 -8.32 -3.00
N ALA A 229 -4.91 -8.15 -4.15
CA ALA A 229 -4.85 -6.86 -4.84
C ALA A 229 -6.22 -6.40 -5.34
N PHE A 230 -7.00 -7.30 -5.94
CA PHE A 230 -8.35 -7.01 -6.41
C PHE A 230 -9.26 -6.56 -5.27
N THR A 231 -9.20 -7.23 -4.12
CA THR A 231 -9.99 -6.88 -2.94
C THR A 231 -9.59 -5.51 -2.40
N GLY A 232 -8.29 -5.25 -2.22
CA GLY A 232 -7.79 -3.96 -1.73
C GLY A 232 -8.14 -2.79 -2.65
N PHE A 233 -8.01 -2.98 -3.97
CA PHE A 233 -8.33 -1.94 -4.96
C PHE A 233 -9.84 -1.70 -5.06
N SER A 234 -10.65 -2.76 -5.02
CA SER A 234 -12.11 -2.65 -5.00
C SER A 234 -12.60 -1.94 -3.73
N ALA A 235 -12.03 -2.27 -2.57
CA ALA A 235 -12.33 -1.59 -1.31
C ALA A 235 -12.00 -0.09 -1.38
N ALA A 236 -10.83 0.28 -1.91
CA ALA A 236 -10.44 1.67 -2.11
C ALA A 236 -11.42 2.42 -3.03
N ARG A 237 -11.86 1.78 -4.11
CA ARG A 237 -12.87 2.35 -5.01
C ARG A 237 -14.21 2.54 -4.30
N ILE A 238 -14.71 1.53 -3.57
CA ILE A 238 -15.96 1.62 -2.82
C ILE A 238 -15.90 2.77 -1.82
N GLU A 239 -14.85 2.84 -1.00
CA GLU A 239 -14.68 3.91 -0.02
C GLU A 239 -14.56 5.29 -0.66
N SER A 240 -14.00 5.40 -1.87
CA SER A 240 -13.97 6.65 -2.62
C SER A 240 -15.37 7.09 -3.05
N HIS A 241 -16.21 6.16 -3.53
CA HIS A 241 -17.58 6.43 -3.95
C HIS A 241 -18.53 6.75 -2.78
N LEU A 242 -18.20 6.32 -1.56
CA LEU A 242 -18.93 6.72 -0.35
C LEU A 242 -18.71 8.20 0.02
N GLU A 243 -17.57 8.79 -0.39
CA GLU A 243 -17.24 10.19 -0.09
C GLU A 243 -17.65 11.15 -1.20
N ARG A 244 -17.44 10.73 -2.45
CA ARG A 244 -17.58 11.60 -3.62
C ARG A 244 -18.48 10.97 -4.64
N GLN A 245 -19.27 11.81 -5.30
CA GLN A 245 -20.01 11.39 -6.48
C GLN A 245 -19.02 11.27 -7.65
N GLU A 246 -18.98 10.09 -8.27
CA GLU A 246 -18.15 9.79 -9.45
C GLU A 246 -16.66 10.20 -9.29
N PRO A 247 -15.95 9.66 -8.28
CA PRO A 247 -14.54 9.91 -8.08
C PRO A 247 -13.70 9.32 -9.23
N ILE A 248 -12.59 10.00 -9.54
CA ILE A 248 -11.50 9.44 -10.31
C ILE A 248 -10.54 8.79 -9.33
N VAL A 249 -10.59 7.46 -9.23
CA VAL A 249 -9.80 6.69 -8.26
C VAL A 249 -8.42 6.38 -8.84
N ILE A 250 -7.39 6.84 -8.14
CA ILE A 250 -5.99 6.65 -8.51
C ILE A 250 -5.31 5.84 -7.42
N ILE A 251 -4.59 4.79 -7.80
CA ILE A 251 -3.82 3.97 -6.86
C ILE A 251 -2.33 4.12 -7.20
N HIS A 252 -1.54 4.48 -6.19
CA HIS A 252 -0.08 4.49 -6.24
C HIS A 252 0.45 3.21 -5.60
N THR A 253 1.22 2.45 -6.38
CA THR A 253 1.83 1.19 -5.94
C THR A 253 3.28 1.08 -6.41
N GLY A 254 3.95 -0.02 -6.08
CA GLY A 254 5.26 -0.37 -6.60
C GLY A 254 5.48 -1.88 -6.53
N PHE A 255 6.72 -2.30 -6.28
CA PHE A 255 7.10 -3.71 -6.17
C PHE A 255 6.69 -4.35 -4.83
N TRP A 256 5.39 -4.36 -4.58
CA TRP A 256 4.75 -5.04 -3.44
C TRP A 256 5.20 -6.50 -3.35
N GLY A 257 5.64 -6.91 -2.16
CA GLY A 257 6.12 -8.27 -1.90
C GLY A 257 7.47 -8.64 -2.53
N CYS A 258 8.16 -7.74 -3.23
CA CYS A 258 9.38 -8.10 -3.98
C CYS A 258 10.71 -7.79 -3.27
N GLY A 259 10.66 -7.17 -2.08
CA GLY A 259 11.82 -6.91 -1.22
C GLY A 259 12.07 -8.07 -0.27
N ALA A 260 11.79 -7.87 1.01
CA ALA A 260 11.97 -8.88 2.06
C ALA A 260 11.23 -10.21 1.78
N TYR A 261 10.11 -10.18 1.05
CA TYR A 261 9.33 -11.38 0.72
C TYR A 261 9.79 -12.11 -0.55
N GLY A 262 10.72 -11.53 -1.32
CA GLY A 262 11.34 -12.20 -2.47
C GLY A 262 10.41 -12.46 -3.64
N GLY A 263 9.32 -11.71 -3.78
CA GLY A 263 8.40 -11.81 -4.91
C GLY A 263 9.05 -11.51 -6.27
N ASN A 264 8.52 -12.12 -7.33
CA ASN A 264 8.94 -11.85 -8.70
C ASN A 264 8.38 -10.50 -9.19
N ARG A 265 9.27 -9.55 -9.48
CA ARG A 265 8.89 -8.19 -9.90
C ARG A 265 7.94 -8.14 -11.12
N VAL A 266 8.11 -9.04 -12.09
CA VAL A 266 7.26 -9.08 -13.30
C VAL A 266 5.88 -9.64 -12.96
N LEU A 267 5.82 -10.80 -12.29
CA LEU A 267 4.54 -11.41 -11.90
C LEU A 267 3.74 -10.50 -10.96
N MET A 268 4.38 -9.96 -9.93
CA MET A 268 3.72 -9.08 -8.95
C MET A 268 3.23 -7.79 -9.58
N ALA A 269 3.94 -7.22 -10.56
CA ALA A 269 3.46 -6.07 -11.32
C ALA A 269 2.28 -6.47 -12.23
N LEU A 270 2.37 -7.59 -12.95
CA LEU A 270 1.31 -8.10 -13.83
C LEU A 270 -0.02 -8.29 -13.08
N LEU A 271 0.03 -8.94 -11.92
CA LEU A 271 -1.17 -9.21 -11.12
C LEU A 271 -1.78 -7.94 -10.54
N GLN A 272 -0.98 -6.93 -10.20
CA GLN A 272 -1.50 -5.62 -9.78
C GLN A 272 -2.14 -4.86 -10.95
N LEU A 273 -1.56 -4.89 -12.16
CA LEU A 273 -2.16 -4.29 -13.35
C LEU A 273 -3.51 -4.94 -13.67
N LEU A 274 -3.58 -6.28 -13.60
CA LEU A 274 -4.81 -7.03 -13.80
C LEU A 274 -5.85 -6.70 -12.72
N ALA A 275 -5.47 -6.71 -11.44
CA ALA A 275 -6.35 -6.33 -10.33
C ALA A 275 -6.94 -4.93 -10.50
N ALA A 276 -6.16 -3.96 -10.97
CA ALA A 276 -6.62 -2.60 -11.20
C ALA A 276 -7.70 -2.53 -12.30
N ARG A 277 -7.53 -3.29 -13.39
CA ARG A 277 -8.57 -3.41 -14.44
C ARG A 277 -9.83 -4.09 -13.92
N LEU A 278 -9.70 -5.19 -13.19
CA LEU A 278 -10.83 -5.92 -12.62
C LEU A 278 -11.63 -5.07 -11.62
N ALA A 279 -10.93 -4.32 -10.77
CA ALA A 279 -11.54 -3.37 -9.84
C ALA A 279 -12.07 -2.09 -10.52
N GLN A 280 -11.80 -1.91 -11.82
CA GLN A 280 -12.09 -0.72 -12.64
C GLN A 280 -11.55 0.57 -12.00
N ILE A 281 -10.29 0.52 -11.58
CA ILE A 281 -9.55 1.70 -11.14
C ILE A 281 -9.30 2.59 -12.35
N ASN A 282 -9.44 3.91 -12.19
CA ASN A 282 -9.24 4.84 -13.31
C ASN A 282 -7.76 4.89 -13.71
N ARG A 283 -6.85 4.96 -12.73
CA ARG A 283 -5.41 5.02 -12.97
C ARG A 283 -4.60 4.27 -11.92
N LEU A 284 -3.65 3.45 -12.36
CA LEU A 284 -2.62 2.85 -11.51
C LEU A 284 -1.27 3.53 -11.82
N VAL A 285 -0.74 4.26 -10.85
CA VAL A 285 0.59 4.88 -10.90
C VAL A 285 1.59 3.92 -10.27
N PHE A 286 2.49 3.38 -11.06
CA PHE A 286 3.44 2.36 -10.64
C PHE A 286 4.83 2.97 -10.45
N HIS A 287 5.30 2.97 -9.20
CA HIS A 287 6.59 3.51 -8.78
C HIS A 287 7.69 2.47 -8.98
N THR A 288 8.60 2.72 -9.90
CA THR A 288 9.58 1.74 -10.36
C THR A 288 10.90 1.77 -9.58
N GLY A 289 11.18 2.85 -8.84
CA GLY A 289 12.45 3.06 -8.15
C GLY A 289 13.61 3.32 -9.10
N ASP A 290 14.00 2.30 -9.89
CA ASP A 290 15.15 2.29 -10.78
C ASP A 290 14.82 1.76 -12.19
N THR A 291 15.82 1.78 -13.08
CA THR A 291 15.70 1.31 -14.47
C THR A 291 15.32 -0.17 -14.59
N THR A 292 15.81 -1.02 -13.67
CA THR A 292 15.46 -2.46 -13.66
C THR A 292 13.99 -2.63 -13.31
N GLY A 293 13.48 -1.80 -12.41
CA GLY A 293 12.06 -1.67 -12.13
C GLY A 293 11.25 -1.27 -13.36
N SER A 294 11.68 -0.25 -14.10
CA SER A 294 11.02 0.17 -15.34
C SER A 294 10.91 -0.98 -16.35
N GLN A 295 11.97 -1.78 -16.51
CA GLN A 295 11.98 -2.93 -17.41
C GLN A 295 11.02 -4.05 -16.96
N ALA A 296 10.96 -4.31 -15.65
CA ALA A 296 10.03 -5.30 -15.10
C ALA A 296 8.57 -4.89 -15.33
N LEU A 297 8.23 -3.61 -15.09
CA LEU A 297 6.89 -3.08 -15.34
C LEU A 297 6.53 -3.13 -16.83
N ALA A 298 7.45 -2.74 -17.71
CA ALA A 298 7.25 -2.80 -19.15
C ALA A 298 6.96 -4.24 -19.62
N THR A 299 7.69 -5.22 -19.08
CA THR A 299 7.46 -6.64 -19.37
C THR A 299 6.08 -7.09 -18.89
N ALA A 300 5.70 -6.74 -17.66
CA ALA A 300 4.38 -7.06 -17.11
C ALA A 300 3.23 -6.46 -17.96
N ARG A 301 3.38 -5.20 -18.38
CA ARG A 301 2.41 -4.54 -19.26
C ARG A 301 2.31 -5.21 -20.62
N GLN A 302 3.45 -5.60 -21.19
CA GLN A 302 3.46 -6.33 -22.46
C GLN A 302 2.69 -7.65 -22.36
N ILE A 303 2.88 -8.41 -21.29
CA ILE A 303 2.15 -9.67 -21.06
C ILE A 303 0.64 -9.39 -20.96
N LEU A 304 0.25 -8.42 -20.14
CA LEU A 304 -1.17 -8.08 -19.98
C LEU A 304 -1.83 -7.66 -21.30
N ASP A 305 -1.18 -6.78 -22.07
CA ASP A 305 -1.78 -6.18 -23.27
C ASP A 305 -1.72 -7.11 -24.49
N ARG A 306 -0.70 -7.95 -24.62
CA ARG A 306 -0.50 -8.80 -25.81
C ARG A 306 -0.88 -10.24 -25.62
N ASP A 307 -0.69 -10.79 -24.43
CA ASP A 307 -0.79 -12.23 -24.21
C ASP A 307 -2.10 -12.61 -23.51
N LEU A 308 -2.67 -11.70 -22.70
CA LEU A 308 -3.85 -11.97 -21.87
C LEU A 308 -5.12 -11.22 -22.31
N ALA A 309 -5.01 -9.98 -22.79
CA ALA A 309 -6.15 -9.15 -23.17
C ALA A 309 -6.40 -9.13 -24.69
N ILE A 310 -6.45 -10.31 -25.33
CA ILE A 310 -6.65 -10.43 -26.78
C ILE A 310 -8.15 -10.47 -27.12
N GLY A 311 -8.67 -9.42 -27.75
CA GLY A 311 -9.98 -9.42 -28.43
C GLY A 311 -11.10 -8.64 -27.73
N ASP A 312 -12.27 -8.58 -28.39
CA ASP A 312 -13.42 -7.76 -27.99
C ASP A 312 -14.42 -8.48 -27.05
N SER A 313 -14.13 -9.70 -26.64
CA SER A 313 -14.99 -10.51 -25.77
C SER A 313 -14.52 -10.47 -24.33
N SER A 314 -15.47 -10.52 -23.38
CA SER A 314 -15.16 -10.64 -21.96
C SER A 314 -14.43 -11.96 -21.67
N ILE A 315 -13.33 -11.89 -20.91
CA ILE A 315 -12.53 -13.06 -20.52
C ILE A 315 -12.78 -13.38 -19.04
N GLN A 316 -13.00 -14.65 -18.72
CA GLN A 316 -13.17 -15.10 -17.34
C GLN A 316 -11.83 -15.05 -16.60
N VAL A 317 -11.83 -14.60 -15.35
CA VAL A 317 -10.60 -14.52 -14.55
C VAL A 317 -9.95 -15.90 -14.34
N SER A 318 -10.74 -16.97 -14.28
CA SER A 318 -10.21 -18.34 -14.18
C SER A 318 -9.28 -18.72 -15.34
N ASP A 319 -9.63 -18.30 -16.55
CA ASP A 319 -8.85 -18.61 -17.75
C ASP A 319 -7.53 -17.81 -17.75
N LEU A 320 -7.59 -16.53 -17.36
CA LEU A 320 -6.40 -15.69 -17.18
C LEU A 320 -5.43 -16.27 -16.15
N LEU A 321 -5.95 -16.78 -15.02
CA LEU A 321 -5.13 -17.43 -13.99
C LEU A 321 -4.44 -18.70 -14.55
N THR A 322 -5.15 -19.50 -15.35
CA THR A 322 -4.57 -20.68 -16.00
C THR A 322 -3.44 -20.30 -16.97
N GLU A 323 -3.63 -19.25 -17.76
CA GLU A 323 -2.61 -18.75 -18.69
C GLU A 323 -1.36 -18.23 -17.95
N ILE A 324 -1.55 -17.42 -16.91
CA ILE A 324 -0.42 -16.90 -16.10
C ILE A 324 0.32 -18.05 -15.41
N TYR A 325 -0.39 -19.04 -14.87
CA TYR A 325 0.23 -20.23 -14.28
C TYR A 325 1.07 -21.04 -15.29
N ALA A 326 0.62 -21.12 -16.53
CA ALA A 326 1.35 -21.78 -17.62
C ALA A 326 2.66 -21.05 -17.99
N MET A 327 2.83 -19.76 -17.64
CA MET A 327 4.07 -19.01 -17.88
C MET A 327 5.23 -19.41 -16.95
N LYS A 328 4.97 -20.19 -15.90
CA LYS A 328 5.99 -20.76 -15.00
C LYS A 328 6.94 -19.70 -14.41
N PHE A 329 6.39 -18.61 -13.88
CA PHE A 329 7.17 -17.65 -13.09
C PHE A 329 7.82 -18.33 -11.88
N GLN A 330 9.05 -17.92 -11.58
CA GLN A 330 9.78 -18.34 -10.39
C GLN A 330 9.82 -17.22 -9.36
N TRP A 331 9.83 -17.59 -8.09
CA TRP A 331 10.10 -16.70 -6.97
C TRP A 331 11.43 -15.96 -7.17
N GLY A 332 11.46 -14.71 -6.72
CA GLY A 332 12.66 -13.89 -6.70
C GLY A 332 13.55 -14.21 -5.49
N VAL A 333 14.40 -13.25 -5.12
CA VAL A 333 15.31 -13.38 -3.99
C VAL A 333 14.95 -12.33 -2.95
N SER A 334 14.76 -12.76 -1.71
CA SER A 334 14.57 -11.85 -0.57
C SER A 334 15.82 -10.99 -0.35
N ASP A 335 15.62 -9.70 -0.09
CA ASP A 335 16.72 -8.78 0.25
C ASP A 335 17.13 -8.83 1.74
N GLY A 336 16.44 -9.63 2.56
CA GLY A 336 16.79 -9.91 3.95
C GLY A 336 16.67 -8.73 4.91
N ASN A 337 15.88 -7.71 4.54
CA ASN A 337 15.65 -6.54 5.39
C ASN A 337 14.86 -6.83 6.66
#